data_AF-Q7YTI6-F1
#
_entry.id   AF-Q7YTI6-F1
#
_cell.length_a   1.000
_cell.length_b   1.000
_cell.length_c   1.000
_cell.angle_alpha   90.00
_cell.angle_beta   90.00
_cell.angle_gamma   90.00
#
_symmetry.space_group_name_H-M   'P 1'
#
loop_
_entity.id
_entity.type
_entity.pdbx_description
1 polymer ?
#
loop_
_entity_poly.entity_id
_entity_poly.type
_entity_poly.pdbx_seq_one_letter_code
_entity_poly.pdbx_strand_id
1 'polypeptide(L)'
;MSFFIYLLIFALFLGVFGVQPTHEECKIERKKLERCNNNLATRISDIVDNKAFLPNRKSIEEVQTCVGVLHCDLTKSYMKFKSTEMEFAEKMNEIYSCTGSGVYTYISQECADITGVKDESCFKFGEFQDCIEKNIEKTPRCTKSDAEKFKTFSNLIGQMCQNNVELAKDIKAFNKANLVQ
;
A
#
# COMPACT_ATOMS: atom_id res chain seq x y z
N MET A 1 -14.60 5.40 -48.69
CA MET A 1 -14.84 4.86 -47.31
C MET A 1 -13.56 4.47 -46.58
N SER A 2 -12.47 4.06 -47.23
CA SER A 2 -11.25 3.62 -46.52
C SER A 2 -10.53 4.70 -45.68
N PHE A 3 -10.56 5.98 -46.08
CA PHE A 3 -9.80 7.03 -45.37
C PHE A 3 -10.28 7.29 -43.93
N PHE A 4 -11.59 7.16 -43.67
CA PHE A 4 -12.17 7.35 -42.33
C PHE A 4 -11.77 6.23 -41.35
N ILE A 5 -11.58 5.00 -41.84
CA ILE A 5 -11.14 3.87 -41.01
C ILE A 5 -9.70 4.10 -40.55
N TYR A 6 -8.81 4.59 -41.43
CA TYR A 6 -7.44 4.91 -41.05
C TYR A 6 -7.36 6.05 -40.03
N LEU A 7 -8.19 7.09 -40.15
CA LEU A 7 -8.24 8.17 -39.15
C LEU A 7 -8.72 7.68 -37.78
N LEU A 8 -9.72 6.80 -37.74
CA LEU A 8 -10.19 6.20 -36.48
C LEU A 8 -9.14 5.29 -35.86
N ILE A 9 -8.44 4.48 -36.65
CA ILE A 9 -7.33 3.66 -36.19
C ILE A 9 -6.21 4.57 -35.67
N PHE A 10 -5.83 5.62 -36.40
CA PHE A 10 -4.75 6.51 -35.98
C PHE A 10 -5.10 7.30 -34.71
N ALA A 11 -6.36 7.76 -34.57
CA ALA A 11 -6.84 8.41 -33.36
C ALA A 11 -6.90 7.45 -32.16
N LEU A 12 -7.30 6.19 -32.38
CA LEU A 12 -7.21 5.14 -31.37
C LEU A 12 -5.75 4.85 -30.99
N PHE A 13 -4.83 4.82 -31.95
CA PHE A 13 -3.41 4.60 -31.68
C PHE A 13 -2.76 5.77 -30.93
N LEU A 14 -3.09 7.03 -31.27
CA LEU A 14 -2.63 8.21 -30.54
C LEU A 14 -3.22 8.30 -29.13
N GLY A 15 -4.46 7.83 -28.93
CA GLY A 15 -5.08 7.77 -27.59
C GLY A 15 -4.48 6.68 -26.70
N VAL A 16 -3.97 5.59 -27.28
CA VAL A 16 -3.43 4.44 -26.52
C VAL A 16 -2.00 4.69 -26.05
N PHE A 17 -1.19 5.44 -26.78
CA PHE A 17 0.13 5.89 -26.31
C PHE A 17 0.03 7.26 -25.66
N GLY A 18 -0.65 7.33 -24.51
CA GLY A 18 -0.48 8.47 -23.62
C GLY A 18 1.02 8.68 -23.41
N VAL A 19 1.51 9.88 -23.70
CA VAL A 19 2.93 10.23 -23.58
C VAL A 19 3.38 9.82 -22.18
N GLN A 20 4.28 8.84 -22.10
CA GLN A 20 4.83 8.42 -20.82
C GLN A 20 5.57 9.63 -20.22
N PRO A 21 5.35 9.95 -18.93
CA PRO A 21 5.99 11.10 -18.32
C PRO A 21 7.52 10.95 -18.41
N THR A 22 8.17 12.07 -18.71
CA THR A 22 9.62 12.19 -18.67
C THR A 22 10.13 12.00 -17.24
N HIS A 23 11.41 11.65 -17.12
CA HIS A 23 12.04 11.50 -15.81
C HIS A 23 12.00 12.78 -14.96
N GLU A 24 12.10 13.95 -15.60
CA GLU A 24 11.97 15.26 -14.92
C GLU A 24 10.55 15.51 -14.42
N GLU A 25 9.53 15.19 -15.22
CA GLU A 25 8.13 15.23 -14.76
C GLU A 25 7.93 14.31 -13.55
N CYS A 26 8.54 13.12 -13.55
CA CYS A 26 8.49 12.21 -12.40
C CYS A 26 9.23 12.71 -11.17
N LYS A 27 10.36 13.44 -11.32
CA LYS A 27 11.00 14.14 -10.19
C LYS A 27 10.08 15.19 -9.59
N ILE A 28 9.37 15.95 -10.42
CA ILE A 28 8.41 16.98 -9.98
C ILE A 28 7.23 16.33 -9.25
N GLU A 29 6.67 15.26 -9.82
CA GLU A 29 5.54 14.52 -9.23
C GLU A 29 5.92 13.90 -7.88
N ARG A 30 7.09 13.27 -7.78
CA ARG A 30 7.63 12.74 -6.51
C ARG A 30 7.78 13.84 -5.46
N LYS A 31 8.36 14.99 -5.81
CA LYS A 31 8.48 16.14 -4.89
C LYS A 31 7.11 16.66 -4.45
N LYS A 32 6.11 16.64 -5.35
CA LYS A 32 4.74 17.01 -5.01
C LYS A 32 4.14 16.02 -4.00
N LEU A 33 4.30 14.72 -4.24
CA LEU A 33 3.90 13.65 -3.32
C LEU A 33 4.57 13.81 -1.94
N GLU A 34 5.88 14.03 -1.88
CA GLU A 34 6.60 14.27 -0.62
C GLU A 34 6.04 15.49 0.13
N ARG A 35 5.78 16.61 -0.57
CA ARG A 35 5.16 17.80 0.05
C ARG A 35 3.75 17.52 0.57
N CYS A 36 2.93 16.79 -0.18
CA CYS A 36 1.59 16.42 0.26
C CYS A 36 1.64 15.49 1.47
N ASN A 37 2.54 14.50 1.48
CA ASN A 37 2.72 13.55 2.58
C ASN A 37 3.22 14.20 3.87
N ASN A 38 4.00 15.28 3.80
CA ASN A 38 4.45 16.01 4.99
C ASN A 38 3.29 16.63 5.79
N ASN A 39 2.07 16.67 5.23
CA ASN A 39 0.87 17.11 5.94
C ASN A 39 0.17 15.95 6.70
N LEU A 40 0.66 14.71 6.61
CA LEU A 40 0.08 13.58 7.35
C LEU A 40 0.40 13.70 8.86
N ALA A 41 -0.66 13.70 9.68
CA ALA A 41 -0.54 13.88 11.12
C ALA A 41 0.20 12.73 11.84
N THR A 42 0.15 11.51 11.31
CA THR A 42 0.68 10.32 11.98
C THR A 42 1.13 9.25 10.98
N ARG A 43 2.00 8.33 11.42
CA ARG A 43 2.33 7.13 10.65
C ARG A 43 1.12 6.20 10.65
N ILE A 44 0.70 5.78 9.45
CA ILE A 44 -0.46 4.90 9.22
C ILE A 44 -0.21 3.48 9.76
N SER A 45 1.05 3.13 9.99
CA SER A 45 1.49 1.81 10.45
C SER A 45 0.99 1.42 11.84
N ASP A 46 0.64 2.39 12.68
CA ASP A 46 0.27 2.11 14.06
C ASP A 46 -1.20 1.70 14.13
N ILE A 47 -1.47 0.49 14.65
CA ILE A 47 -2.84 0.07 14.96
C ILE A 47 -3.31 0.88 16.15
N VAL A 48 -4.13 1.88 15.85
CA VAL A 48 -4.68 2.82 16.80
C VAL A 48 -6.18 2.62 16.97
N ASP A 49 -6.73 3.13 18.07
CA ASP A 49 -8.17 3.12 18.30
C ASP A 49 -8.90 4.03 17.29
N ASN A 50 -10.23 3.92 17.23
CA ASN A 50 -11.02 4.64 16.24
C ASN A 50 -10.89 6.16 16.37
N LYS A 51 -10.69 6.66 17.60
CA LYS A 51 -10.56 8.09 17.88
C LYS A 51 -9.26 8.64 17.27
N ALA A 52 -8.18 7.87 17.29
CA ALA A 52 -6.92 8.21 16.66
C ALA A 52 -6.87 7.84 15.16
N PHE A 53 -7.64 6.86 14.71
CA PHE A 53 -7.68 6.43 13.31
C PHE A 53 -8.40 7.43 12.38
N LEU A 54 -9.56 7.96 12.79
CA LEU A 54 -10.38 8.84 11.94
C LEU A 54 -9.63 10.08 11.41
N PRO A 55 -8.83 10.80 12.21
CA PRO A 55 -7.98 11.87 11.69
C PRO A 55 -6.98 11.40 10.62
N ASN A 56 -6.37 10.22 10.79
CA ASN A 56 -5.39 9.69 9.84
C ASN A 56 -6.01 9.32 8.50
N ARG A 57 -7.22 8.74 8.51
CA ARG A 57 -7.99 8.46 7.29
C ARG A 57 -8.19 9.72 6.47
N LYS A 58 -8.69 10.79 7.12
CA LYS A 58 -8.93 12.08 6.46
C LYS A 58 -7.64 12.65 5.84
N SER A 59 -6.51 12.55 6.54
CA SER A 59 -5.24 13.05 6.01
C SER A 59 -4.78 12.31 4.74
N ILE A 60 -5.09 11.02 4.55
CA ILE A 60 -4.78 10.34 3.28
C ILE A 60 -5.65 10.83 2.14
N GLU A 61 -6.95 11.01 2.36
CA GLU A 61 -7.86 11.55 1.35
C GLU A 61 -7.40 12.96 0.91
N GLU A 62 -6.89 13.75 1.86
CA GLU A 62 -6.24 15.04 1.61
C GLU A 62 -4.93 14.90 0.81
N VAL A 63 -4.09 13.90 1.10
CA VAL A 63 -2.89 13.60 0.29
C VAL A 63 -3.27 13.23 -1.14
N GLN A 64 -4.24 12.33 -1.33
CA GLN A 64 -4.71 11.93 -2.66
C GLN A 64 -5.22 13.14 -3.45
N THR A 65 -6.01 14.00 -2.80
CA THR A 65 -6.52 15.23 -3.39
C THR A 65 -5.39 16.22 -3.72
N CYS A 66 -4.41 16.37 -2.83
CA CYS A 66 -3.26 17.26 -3.01
C CYS A 66 -2.38 16.83 -4.19
N VAL A 67 -2.12 15.53 -4.30
CA VAL A 67 -1.26 14.97 -5.34
C VAL A 67 -1.99 14.98 -6.69
N GLY A 68 -3.28 14.68 -6.73
CA GLY A 68 -4.09 14.64 -7.95
C GLY A 68 -3.83 13.39 -8.78
N VAL A 69 -4.00 13.50 -10.09
CA VAL A 69 -3.74 12.39 -11.03
C VAL A 69 -2.24 12.09 -11.08
N LEU A 70 -1.90 10.81 -10.92
CA LEU A 70 -0.53 10.31 -10.94
C LEU A 70 -0.19 9.75 -12.32
N HIS A 71 0.94 10.15 -12.86
CA HIS A 71 1.41 9.68 -14.16
C HIS A 71 2.57 8.70 -14.03
N CYS A 72 3.42 8.88 -13.01
CA CYS A 72 4.65 8.11 -12.86
C CYS A 72 4.44 6.79 -12.11
N ASP A 73 5.17 5.75 -12.49
CA ASP A 73 5.01 4.42 -11.90
C ASP A 73 5.38 4.42 -10.40
N LEU A 74 6.49 5.08 -10.04
CA LEU A 74 6.94 5.21 -8.65
C LEU A 74 5.88 5.80 -7.70
N THR A 75 5.23 6.88 -8.12
CA THR A 75 4.22 7.58 -7.30
C THR A 75 2.91 6.79 -7.29
N LYS A 76 2.54 6.12 -8.40
CA LYS A 76 1.41 5.19 -8.46
C LYS A 76 1.61 4.00 -7.50
N SER A 77 2.75 3.32 -7.56
CA SER A 77 3.04 2.18 -6.68
C SER A 77 3.15 2.60 -5.21
N TYR A 78 3.71 3.78 -4.93
CA TYR A 78 3.67 4.36 -3.59
C TYR A 78 2.23 4.53 -3.10
N MET A 79 1.36 5.19 -3.88
CA MET A 79 -0.02 5.43 -3.45
C MET A 79 -0.84 4.15 -3.36
N LYS A 80 -0.56 3.16 -4.21
CA LYS A 80 -1.15 1.82 -4.12
C LYS A 80 -0.76 1.14 -2.80
N PHE A 81 0.52 1.15 -2.42
CA PHE A 81 0.99 0.64 -1.14
C PHE A 81 0.31 1.35 0.04
N LYS A 82 0.29 2.69 0.05
CA LYS A 82 -0.36 3.47 1.13
C LYS A 82 -1.87 3.23 1.22
N SER A 83 -2.54 3.00 0.08
CA SER A 83 -3.97 2.70 0.06
C SER A 83 -4.26 1.35 0.73
N THR A 84 -3.48 0.32 0.41
CA THR A 84 -3.64 -1.00 1.06
C THR A 84 -3.26 -0.96 2.54
N GLU A 85 -2.21 -0.22 2.91
CA GLU A 85 -1.82 -0.02 4.31
C GLU A 85 -2.96 0.65 5.10
N MET A 86 -3.62 1.65 4.53
CA MET A 86 -4.76 2.33 5.14
C MET A 86 -5.98 1.41 5.27
N GLU A 87 -6.31 0.66 4.22
CA GLU A 87 -7.40 -0.31 4.26
C GLU A 87 -7.15 -1.38 5.34
N PHE A 88 -5.91 -1.85 5.45
CA PHE A 88 -5.52 -2.78 6.51
C PHE A 88 -5.68 -2.13 7.90
N ALA A 89 -5.20 -0.90 8.09
CA ALA A 89 -5.35 -0.18 9.35
C ALA A 89 -6.84 0.05 9.72
N GLU A 90 -7.70 0.36 8.75
CA GLU A 90 -9.15 0.47 8.94
C GLU A 90 -9.74 -0.85 9.45
N LYS A 91 -9.38 -1.97 8.81
CA LYS A 91 -9.84 -3.30 9.20
C LYS A 91 -9.33 -3.72 10.58
N MET A 92 -8.09 -3.38 10.90
CA MET A 92 -7.51 -3.62 12.23
C MET A 92 -8.20 -2.79 13.32
N ASN A 93 -8.66 -1.59 12.98
CA ASN A 93 -9.44 -0.75 13.89
C ASN A 93 -10.77 -1.40 14.30
N GLU A 94 -11.43 -2.10 13.38
CA GLU A 94 -12.70 -2.82 13.64
C GLU A 94 -12.55 -3.92 14.71
N ILE A 95 -11.33 -4.41 14.94
CA ILE A 95 -10.98 -5.42 15.95
C ILE A 95 -9.92 -4.89 16.94
N TYR A 96 -9.86 -3.58 17.15
CA TYR A 96 -8.83 -2.94 17.99
C TYR A 96 -8.75 -3.50 19.42
N SER A 97 -9.87 -3.91 20.02
CA SER A 97 -9.89 -4.54 21.35
C SER A 97 -9.06 -5.83 21.40
N CYS A 98 -8.93 -6.53 20.28
CA CYS A 98 -8.14 -7.73 20.09
C CYS A 98 -6.69 -7.41 19.67
N THR A 99 -6.51 -6.52 18.70
CA THR A 99 -5.21 -6.31 18.00
C THR A 99 -4.42 -5.10 18.46
N GLY A 100 -5.07 -4.18 19.16
CA GLY A 100 -4.48 -2.94 19.67
C GLY A 100 -3.49 -3.16 20.81
N SER A 101 -3.00 -2.05 21.37
CA SER A 101 -2.05 -2.06 22.50
C SER A 101 -0.81 -2.94 22.26
N GLY A 102 -0.32 -2.98 21.01
CA GLY A 102 0.87 -3.72 20.61
C GLY A 102 0.69 -5.22 20.39
N VAL A 103 -0.51 -5.78 20.57
CA VAL A 103 -0.77 -7.22 20.41
C VAL A 103 -0.42 -7.68 19.00
N TYR A 104 -0.94 -7.01 17.97
CA TYR A 104 -0.62 -7.38 16.60
C TYR A 104 0.86 -7.20 16.27
N THR A 105 1.49 -6.12 16.73
CA THR A 105 2.93 -5.89 16.52
C THR A 105 3.76 -7.05 17.09
N TYR A 106 3.41 -7.50 18.31
CA TYR A 106 4.05 -8.64 18.95
C TYR A 106 3.86 -9.93 18.13
N ILE A 107 2.61 -10.26 17.75
CA ILE A 107 2.29 -11.45 16.95
C ILE A 107 3.02 -11.43 15.60
N SER A 108 3.00 -10.28 14.92
CA SER A 108 3.65 -10.10 13.62
C SER A 108 5.16 -10.31 13.73
N GLN A 109 5.81 -9.79 14.78
CA GLN A 109 7.24 -10.01 14.99
C GLN A 109 7.54 -11.49 15.28
N GLU A 110 6.80 -12.11 16.19
CA GLU A 110 6.97 -13.53 16.52
C GLU A 110 6.81 -14.42 15.27
N CYS A 111 5.79 -14.15 14.45
CA CYS A 111 5.59 -14.87 13.19
C CYS A 111 6.66 -14.60 12.14
N ALA A 112 7.23 -13.40 12.11
CA ALA A 112 8.33 -13.10 11.21
C ALA A 112 9.58 -13.91 11.60
N ASP A 113 9.87 -14.02 12.89
CA ASP A 113 10.98 -14.80 13.42
C ASP A 113 10.80 -16.31 13.15
N ILE A 114 9.59 -16.85 13.31
CA ILE A 114 9.28 -18.28 13.07
C ILE A 114 9.40 -18.64 11.59
N THR A 115 8.83 -17.82 10.71
CA THR A 115 8.74 -18.14 9.28
C THR A 115 9.99 -17.73 8.51
N GLY A 116 10.73 -16.73 9.00
CA GLY A 116 11.85 -16.12 8.31
C GLY A 116 11.41 -15.34 7.06
N VAL A 117 10.19 -14.79 7.06
CA VAL A 117 9.75 -13.84 6.02
C VAL A 117 10.67 -12.62 6.05
N LYS A 118 10.94 -12.03 4.88
CA LYS A 118 11.77 -10.83 4.73
C LYS A 118 10.99 -9.79 3.95
N ASP A 119 11.11 -8.52 4.33
CA ASP A 119 10.39 -7.41 3.70
C ASP A 119 10.63 -7.27 2.19
N GLU A 120 11.81 -7.70 1.73
CA GLU A 120 12.23 -7.62 0.33
C GLU A 120 11.64 -8.72 -0.56
N SER A 121 10.99 -9.73 0.03
CA SER A 121 10.44 -10.85 -0.72
C SER A 121 9.17 -11.37 -0.08
N CYS A 122 8.09 -11.51 -0.86
CA CYS A 122 6.88 -12.22 -0.42
C CYS A 122 7.07 -13.75 -0.37
N PHE A 123 8.32 -14.21 -0.29
CA PHE A 123 8.65 -15.61 -0.08
C PHE A 123 8.23 -16.00 1.34
N LYS A 124 7.48 -17.11 1.46
CA LYS A 124 6.84 -17.60 2.70
C LYS A 124 5.72 -16.71 3.27
N PHE A 125 5.18 -15.81 2.47
CA PHE A 125 4.13 -14.92 2.96
C PHE A 125 2.84 -15.65 3.37
N GLY A 126 2.51 -16.76 2.70
CA GLY A 126 1.40 -17.62 3.11
C GLY A 126 1.62 -18.22 4.50
N GLU A 127 2.82 -18.73 4.80
CA GLU A 127 3.17 -19.26 6.13
C GLU A 127 3.14 -18.18 7.20
N PHE A 128 3.59 -16.97 6.87
CA PHE A 128 3.55 -15.80 7.74
C PHE A 128 2.12 -15.39 8.07
N GLN A 129 1.26 -15.28 7.06
CA GLN A 129 -0.16 -14.98 7.23
C GLN A 129 -0.85 -16.04 8.10
N ASP A 130 -0.66 -17.32 7.78
CA ASP A 130 -1.22 -18.45 8.54
C ASP A 130 -0.75 -18.43 10.00
N CYS A 131 0.50 -18.05 10.25
CA CYS A 131 1.03 -17.91 11.60
C CYS A 131 0.30 -16.81 12.37
N ILE A 132 0.08 -15.64 11.76
CA ILE A 132 -0.62 -14.53 12.41
C ILE A 132 -2.06 -14.94 12.72
N GLU A 133 -2.77 -15.53 11.76
CA GLU A 133 -4.15 -16.00 11.94
C GLU A 133 -4.26 -16.96 13.14
N LYS A 134 -3.37 -17.96 13.24
CA LYS A 134 -3.34 -18.91 14.35
C LYS A 134 -3.02 -18.27 15.69
N ASN A 135 -2.18 -17.24 15.72
CA ASN A 135 -1.84 -16.54 16.96
C ASN A 135 -2.97 -15.62 17.42
N ILE A 136 -3.68 -14.97 16.50
CA ILE A 136 -4.88 -14.18 16.83
C ILE A 136 -5.97 -15.08 17.41
N GLU A 137 -6.22 -16.25 16.83
CA GLU A 137 -7.17 -17.24 17.38
C GLU A 137 -6.85 -17.69 18.80
N LYS A 138 -5.56 -17.75 19.16
CA LYS A 138 -5.10 -18.18 20.49
C LYS A 138 -4.97 -17.02 21.48
N THR A 139 -5.08 -15.79 21.02
CA THR A 139 -4.87 -14.61 21.86
C THR A 139 -6.05 -14.44 22.82
N PRO A 140 -5.86 -14.48 24.15
CA PRO A 140 -6.97 -14.49 25.12
C PRO A 140 -7.91 -13.28 25.08
N ARG A 141 -7.44 -12.14 24.54
CA ARG A 141 -8.26 -10.92 24.38
C ARG A 141 -9.12 -10.92 23.12
N CYS A 142 -8.85 -11.83 22.18
CA CYS A 142 -9.56 -11.92 20.93
C CYS A 142 -10.75 -12.87 21.06
N THR A 143 -11.91 -12.43 20.62
CA THR A 143 -13.07 -13.31 20.50
C THR A 143 -12.96 -14.15 19.23
N LYS A 144 -13.75 -15.23 19.15
CA LYS A 144 -13.90 -15.98 17.89
C LYS A 144 -14.35 -15.09 16.73
N SER A 145 -15.21 -14.11 17.00
CA SER A 145 -15.66 -13.15 15.98
C SER A 145 -14.53 -12.25 15.50
N ASP A 146 -13.64 -11.81 16.38
CA ASP A 146 -12.47 -11.00 15.99
C ASP A 146 -11.51 -11.80 15.10
N ALA A 147 -11.27 -13.07 15.47
CA ALA A 147 -10.42 -13.96 14.67
C ALA A 147 -11.02 -14.25 13.29
N GLU A 148 -12.34 -14.50 13.21
CA GLU A 148 -13.04 -14.66 11.94
C GLU A 148 -12.98 -13.40 11.07
N LYS A 149 -13.20 -12.21 11.66
CA LYS A 149 -13.03 -10.93 10.95
C LYS A 149 -11.61 -10.79 10.42
N PHE A 150 -10.59 -11.02 11.24
CA PHE A 150 -9.19 -10.94 10.81
C PHE A 150 -8.92 -11.79 9.57
N LYS A 151 -9.41 -13.04 9.53
CA LYS A 151 -9.27 -13.91 8.36
C LYS A 151 -9.93 -13.37 7.09
N THR A 152 -10.99 -12.58 7.20
CA THR A 152 -11.64 -11.98 6.02
C THR A 152 -10.79 -10.93 5.32
N PHE A 153 -9.83 -10.33 6.03
CA PHE A 153 -8.97 -9.27 5.50
C PHE A 153 -7.46 -9.56 5.64
N SER A 154 -7.07 -10.74 6.14
CA SER A 154 -5.66 -11.13 6.32
C SER A 154 -4.91 -11.17 4.99
N ASN A 155 -5.60 -11.38 3.87
CA ASN A 155 -5.05 -11.29 2.53
C ASN A 155 -4.48 -9.88 2.19
N LEU A 156 -4.93 -8.82 2.86
CA LEU A 156 -4.36 -7.47 2.70
C LEU A 156 -2.88 -7.45 3.10
N ILE A 157 -2.46 -8.31 4.03
CA ILE A 157 -1.06 -8.44 4.42
C ILE A 157 -0.24 -8.86 3.19
N GLY A 158 -0.75 -9.82 2.41
CA GLY A 158 -0.11 -10.28 1.17
C GLY A 158 -0.09 -9.22 0.08
N GLN A 159 -1.18 -8.46 -0.06
CA GLN A 159 -1.25 -7.34 -1.00
C GLN A 159 -0.26 -6.22 -0.64
N MET A 160 -0.14 -5.88 0.65
CA MET A 160 0.87 -4.91 1.12
C MET A 160 2.28 -5.36 0.76
N CYS A 161 2.60 -6.66 0.93
CA CYS A 161 3.90 -7.19 0.53
C CYS A 161 4.14 -7.04 -0.98
N GLN A 162 3.17 -7.44 -1.81
CA GLN A 162 3.29 -7.32 -3.27
C GLN A 162 3.48 -5.87 -3.71
N ASN A 163 2.71 -4.95 -3.13
CA ASN A 163 2.82 -3.52 -3.40
C ASN A 163 4.16 -2.95 -2.93
N ASN A 164 4.71 -3.44 -1.81
CA ASN A 164 6.04 -3.04 -1.34
C ASN A 164 7.16 -3.51 -2.28
N VAL A 165 7.08 -4.75 -2.79
CA VAL A 165 8.02 -5.26 -3.79
C VAL A 165 7.95 -4.47 -5.10
N GLU A 166 6.74 -4.15 -5.56
CA GLU A 166 6.51 -3.28 -6.73
C GLU A 166 7.11 -1.89 -6.51
N LEU A 167 6.83 -1.25 -5.38
CA LEU A 167 7.39 0.03 -4.99
C LEU A 167 8.92 0.00 -4.94
N ALA A 168 9.52 -1.03 -4.34
CA ALA A 168 10.98 -1.19 -4.28
C ALA A 168 11.61 -1.30 -5.67
N LYS A 169 10.95 -2.01 -6.60
CA LYS A 169 11.38 -2.10 -7.99
C LYS A 169 11.32 -0.74 -8.69
N ASP A 170 10.25 0.02 -8.49
CA ASP A 170 10.09 1.34 -9.11
C ASP A 170 11.05 2.38 -8.54
N ILE A 171 11.33 2.34 -7.23
CA ILE A 171 12.38 3.15 -6.59
C ILE A 171 13.73 2.85 -7.25
N LYS A 172 14.06 1.58 -7.45
CA LYS A 172 15.31 1.16 -8.09
C LYS A 172 15.39 1.64 -9.55
N ALA A 173 14.30 1.53 -10.30
CA ALA A 173 14.22 1.99 -11.69
C ALA A 173 14.40 3.51 -11.78
N PHE A 174 13.68 4.26 -10.94
CA PHE A 174 13.78 5.72 -10.86
C PHE A 174 15.20 6.19 -10.50
N ASN A 175 15.82 5.55 -9.51
CA ASN A 175 17.19 5.89 -9.10
C ASN A 175 18.22 5.54 -10.18
N LYS A 176 18.02 4.45 -10.92
CA LYS A 176 18.90 4.11 -12.06
C LYS A 176 18.84 5.17 -13.15
N ALA A 177 17.66 5.73 -13.43
CA ALA A 177 17.52 6.81 -14.41
C ALA A 177 18.23 8.12 -13.97
N ASN A 178 18.34 8.38 -12.65
CA ASN A 178 19.14 9.51 -12.13
C ASN A 178 20.64 9.37 -12.38
N LEU A 179 21.17 8.17 -12.58
CA LEU A 179 22.61 7.93 -12.78
C LEU A 179 23.05 8.04 -14.25
N VAL A 180 22.10 8.11 -15.19
CA VAL A 180 22.37 8.16 -16.63
C VAL A 180 22.28 9.58 -17.20
N GLN A 181 21.76 10.53 -16.42
CA GLN A 181 21.66 11.96 -16.76
C GLN A 181 22.87 12.73 -16.23
#